data_AF-A0A9D9CLM6-F1
#
_entry.id   AF-A0A9D9CLM6-F1
#
_cell.length_a   1.000
_cell.length_b   1.000
_cell.length_c   1.000
_cell.angle_alpha   90.00
_cell.angle_beta   90.00
_cell.angle_gamma   90.00
#
_symmetry.space_group_name_H-M   'P 1'
#
loop_
_entity.id
_entity.type
_entity.pdbx_description
1 polymer ?
#
loop_
_entity_poly.entity_id
_entity_poly.type
_entity_poly.pdbx_seq_one_letter_code
_entity_poly.pdbx_strand_id
1 'polypeptide(L)'
;MKNIRLWAWILMVCLFTGCSNNGEDIIDDFPPSVQDDLISDIEGDLLIKPTGGQASEAQNGYGIEKTWDGNTSPSNHYHSLWGTGTTFPVTLEYFFDGKATLDYIVYHTRNGNGNFGEFDLYIATESQPEYVLYGSYDFKMQSASSRINFKETLKGVTKVKFVV
;
A
#
# COMPACT_ATOMS: atom_id res chain seq x y z
N MET A 1 -10.80 -27.07 5.16
CA MET A 1 -10.53 -25.85 4.38
C MET A 1 -10.09 -24.79 5.37
N LYS A 2 -8.86 -24.28 5.28
CA LYS A 2 -8.32 -23.29 6.23
C LYS A 2 -9.00 -21.95 5.93
N ASN A 3 -9.65 -21.38 6.93
CA ASN A 3 -10.30 -20.07 6.83
C ASN A 3 -9.20 -18.99 6.81
N ILE A 4 -8.72 -18.66 5.61
CA ILE A 4 -7.79 -17.55 5.39
C ILE A 4 -8.58 -16.25 5.58
N ARG A 5 -7.97 -15.27 6.24
CA ARG A 5 -8.49 -13.92 6.53
C ARG A 5 -7.54 -12.94 5.87
N LEU A 6 -7.96 -11.76 5.40
CA LEU A 6 -7.06 -10.82 4.71
C LEU A 6 -7.16 -9.42 5.32
N TRP A 7 -6.02 -8.83 5.70
CA TRP A 7 -5.92 -7.48 6.24
C TRP A 7 -4.93 -6.66 5.42
N ALA A 8 -5.20 -5.37 5.30
CA ALA A 8 -4.31 -4.45 4.62
C ALA A 8 -4.19 -3.13 5.39
N TRP A 9 -2.98 -2.59 5.36
CA TRP A 9 -2.69 -1.19 5.60
C TRP A 9 -1.80 -0.77 4.43
N ILE A 10 -2.27 0.10 3.54
CA ILE A 10 -1.58 0.40 2.27
C ILE A 10 -1.23 1.88 2.27
N LEU A 11 0.06 2.18 2.38
CA LEU A 11 0.62 3.51 2.32
C LEU A 11 1.17 3.76 0.91
N MET A 12 0.60 4.74 0.21
CA MET A 12 0.88 4.97 -1.21
C MET A 12 1.64 6.29 -1.39
N VAL A 13 2.87 6.21 -1.92
CA VAL A 13 3.89 7.23 -1.64
C VAL A 13 4.54 7.73 -2.97
N CYS A 14 4.88 9.02 -3.07
CA CYS A 14 5.36 9.66 -4.29
C CYS A 14 6.56 10.59 -4.03
N LEU A 15 7.70 10.28 -4.66
CA LEU A 15 8.93 11.07 -4.56
C LEU A 15 8.88 12.26 -5.51
N PHE A 16 9.34 13.43 -5.06
CA PHE A 16 9.74 14.50 -5.97
C PHE A 16 11.19 14.27 -6.45
N THR A 17 11.42 14.18 -7.76
CA THR A 17 12.73 14.55 -8.33
C THR A 17 12.83 16.07 -8.41
N GLY A 18 13.48 16.68 -7.43
CA GLY A 18 13.94 18.07 -7.47
C GLY A 18 15.47 18.12 -7.32
N CYS A 19 16.19 18.50 -8.37
CA CYS A 19 17.64 18.70 -8.32
C CYS A 19 18.04 19.83 -7.37
N SER A 20 19.07 19.64 -6.53
CA SER A 20 20.21 20.57 -6.38
C SER A 20 21.32 20.00 -5.47
N ASN A 21 22.56 20.31 -5.82
CA ASN A 21 23.83 19.75 -5.35
C ASN A 21 24.20 20.12 -3.90
N ASN A 22 24.94 19.22 -3.22
CA ASN A 22 26.29 19.41 -2.64
C ASN A 22 26.46 18.76 -1.24
N GLY A 23 27.42 17.83 -1.13
CA GLY A 23 28.35 17.79 0.01
C GLY A 23 28.08 16.81 1.17
N GLU A 24 28.94 15.79 1.21
CA GLU A 24 29.62 15.20 2.39
C GLU A 24 28.94 14.11 3.26
N ASP A 25 29.61 12.95 3.26
CA ASP A 25 29.47 11.78 4.16
C ASP A 25 29.73 12.14 5.63
N ILE A 26 28.99 11.56 6.59
CA ILE A 26 29.54 10.85 7.77
C ILE A 26 28.54 9.77 8.23
N ILE A 27 29.03 8.53 8.31
CA ILE A 27 28.39 7.36 8.93
C ILE A 27 28.63 7.46 10.45
N ASP A 28 27.59 7.38 11.29
CA ASP A 28 27.75 7.13 12.72
C ASP A 28 26.93 5.90 13.17
N ASP A 29 27.64 5.05 13.89
CA ASP A 29 27.36 3.67 14.32
C ASP A 29 26.37 3.63 15.50
N PHE A 30 25.23 2.93 15.36
CA PHE A 30 24.37 2.55 16.50
C PHE A 30 23.89 1.08 16.41
N PRO A 31 23.83 0.34 17.55
CA PRO A 31 23.57 -1.11 17.63
C PRO A 31 22.11 -1.52 17.33
N PRO A 32 21.82 -2.82 17.11
CA PRO A 32 20.56 -3.26 16.53
C PRO A 32 19.46 -3.33 17.60
N SER A 33 18.72 -2.25 17.75
CA SER A 33 17.36 -2.27 18.32
C SER A 33 16.67 -0.94 18.05
N VAL A 34 16.12 -0.75 16.85
CA VAL A 34 15.20 0.38 16.59
C VAL A 34 13.90 -0.15 16.00
N GLN A 35 12.93 -0.32 16.90
CA GLN A 35 11.50 -0.32 16.60
C GLN A 35 11.07 1.16 16.57
N ASP A 36 11.22 1.86 15.44
CA ASP A 36 10.44 3.10 15.12
C ASP A 36 10.69 3.70 13.71
N ASP A 37 11.65 3.22 12.92
CA ASP A 37 12.18 4.00 11.78
C ASP A 37 11.44 3.83 10.43
N LEU A 38 10.11 3.87 10.39
CA LEU A 38 9.39 4.05 9.10
C LEU A 38 8.65 5.39 8.99
N ILE A 39 8.62 6.18 10.06
CA ILE A 39 7.99 7.52 10.06
C ILE A 39 9.02 8.63 9.79
N SER A 40 10.32 8.36 9.91
CA SER A 40 11.39 9.36 9.72
C SER A 40 12.14 9.30 8.39
N ASP A 41 11.93 8.28 7.55
CA ASP A 41 12.93 7.95 6.51
C ASP A 41 12.72 8.58 5.14
N ILE A 42 11.84 9.57 4.97
CA ILE A 42 11.91 10.43 3.78
C ILE A 42 11.47 11.86 4.08
N GLU A 43 12.42 12.65 4.56
CA GLU A 43 12.34 14.10 4.49
C GLU A 43 12.19 14.52 3.01
N GLY A 44 10.94 14.68 2.54
CA GLY A 44 10.61 15.08 1.16
C GLY A 44 9.65 14.18 0.37
N ASP A 45 9.20 13.03 0.90
CA ASP A 45 8.22 12.18 0.20
C ASP A 45 6.78 12.56 0.55
N LEU A 46 5.93 12.64 -0.48
CA LEU A 46 4.53 13.01 -0.36
C LEU A 46 3.66 11.76 -0.32
N LEU A 47 2.97 11.57 0.81
CA LEU A 47 1.89 10.60 0.91
C LEU A 47 0.73 11.02 -0.01
N ILE A 48 0.43 10.21 -1.04
CA ILE A 48 -0.70 10.46 -1.94
C ILE A 48 -1.94 9.76 -1.40
N LYS A 49 -2.86 10.56 -0.87
CA LYS A 49 -4.13 10.06 -0.33
C LYS A 49 -5.14 9.78 -1.47
N PRO A 50 -5.71 8.57 -1.57
CA PRO A 50 -6.86 8.31 -2.44
C PRO A 50 -8.04 9.23 -2.12
N THR A 51 -8.81 9.59 -3.14
CA THR A 51 -10.08 10.32 -2.98
C THR A 51 -11.20 9.41 -2.47
N GLY A 52 -11.03 8.10 -2.61
CA GLY A 52 -11.93 7.08 -2.08
C GLY A 52 -11.45 5.69 -2.47
N GLY A 53 -12.28 4.68 -2.21
CA GLY A 53 -12.00 3.32 -2.61
C GLY A 53 -13.13 2.36 -2.27
N GLN A 54 -13.00 1.14 -2.77
CA GLN A 54 -13.97 0.06 -2.57
C GLN A 54 -13.23 -1.26 -2.32
N ALA A 55 -13.72 -2.03 -1.35
CA ALA A 55 -13.34 -3.43 -1.18
C ALA A 55 -14.47 -4.36 -1.63
N SER A 56 -14.14 -5.54 -2.15
CA SER A 56 -15.14 -6.57 -2.49
C SER A 56 -15.92 -7.06 -1.26
N GLU A 57 -15.26 -7.04 -0.11
CA GLU A 57 -15.84 -7.36 1.18
C GLU A 57 -15.14 -6.57 2.28
N ALA A 58 -15.83 -6.30 3.38
CA ALA A 58 -15.22 -5.71 4.57
C ALA A 58 -15.93 -6.17 5.84
N GLN A 59 -15.18 -6.38 6.91
CA GLN A 59 -15.78 -6.54 8.22
C GLN A 59 -16.38 -5.22 8.71
N ASN A 60 -17.54 -5.28 9.38
CA ASN A 60 -18.15 -4.10 9.97
C ASN A 60 -17.18 -3.36 10.92
N GLY A 61 -16.89 -2.09 10.60
CA GLY A 61 -15.93 -1.25 11.32
C GLY A 61 -14.47 -1.37 10.88
N TYR A 62 -14.15 -2.20 9.88
CA TYR A 62 -12.80 -2.41 9.34
C TYR A 62 -12.79 -2.23 7.82
N GLY A 63 -13.42 -1.14 7.37
CA GLY A 63 -13.54 -0.78 5.96
C GLY A 63 -12.21 -0.35 5.34
N ILE A 64 -12.21 -0.24 4.01
CA ILE A 64 -11.02 0.08 3.22
C ILE A 64 -10.51 1.50 3.50
N GLU A 65 -11.37 2.42 3.93
CA GLU A 65 -11.01 3.79 4.30
C GLU A 65 -9.93 3.88 5.37
N LYS A 66 -9.76 2.83 6.17
CA LYS A 66 -8.72 2.73 7.21
C LYS A 66 -7.31 2.57 6.67
N THR A 67 -7.13 2.27 5.39
CA THR A 67 -5.80 2.08 4.82
C THR A 67 -5.15 3.40 4.42
N TRP A 68 -5.90 4.50 4.32
CA TRP A 68 -5.39 5.83 3.96
C TRP A 68 -5.84 6.96 4.89
N ASP A 69 -6.40 6.64 6.06
CA ASP A 69 -6.86 7.64 7.02
C ASP A 69 -5.72 8.28 7.84
N GLY A 70 -4.49 7.79 7.69
CA GLY A 70 -3.30 8.27 8.40
C GLY A 70 -3.15 7.73 9.83
N ASN A 71 -4.07 6.87 10.30
CA ASN A 71 -4.01 6.29 11.64
C ASN A 71 -3.35 4.91 11.63
N THR A 72 -2.07 4.91 11.97
CA THR A 72 -1.16 3.74 12.00
C THR A 72 -1.41 2.75 13.15
N SER A 73 -2.46 2.95 13.95
CA SER A 73 -2.78 2.03 15.04
C SER A 73 -3.02 0.60 14.51
N PRO A 74 -2.45 -0.44 15.15
CA PRO A 74 -2.73 -1.84 14.78
C PRO A 74 -4.21 -2.23 14.87
N SER A 75 -5.04 -1.46 15.57
CA SER A 75 -6.49 -1.66 15.65
C SER A 75 -7.28 -0.91 14.57
N ASN A 76 -6.63 -0.07 13.76
CA ASN A 76 -7.24 0.75 12.73
C ASN A 76 -6.75 0.33 11.34
N HIS A 77 -7.42 -0.65 10.73
CA HIS A 77 -6.96 -1.28 9.49
C HIS A 77 -8.12 -1.89 8.73
N TYR A 78 -7.90 -2.18 7.45
CA TYR A 78 -8.87 -2.91 6.65
C TYR A 78 -8.89 -4.39 7.02
N HIS A 79 -10.09 -4.98 7.02
CA HIS A 79 -10.29 -6.43 7.04
C HIS A 79 -11.34 -6.90 6.06
N SER A 80 -11.11 -8.06 5.44
CA SER A 80 -12.15 -8.87 4.83
C SER A 80 -13.16 -9.41 5.87
N LEU A 81 -14.08 -10.29 5.52
CA LEU A 81 -15.00 -10.87 6.51
C LEU A 81 -14.26 -11.84 7.44
N TRP A 82 -14.47 -11.71 8.76
CA TRP A 82 -14.12 -12.77 9.73
C TRP A 82 -15.36 -13.55 10.16
N GLY A 83 -15.15 -14.75 10.72
CA GLY A 83 -16.25 -15.60 11.22
C GLY A 83 -16.86 -16.46 10.11
N THR A 84 -17.52 -15.85 9.13
CA THR A 84 -18.07 -16.54 7.94
C THR A 84 -17.00 -16.95 6.94
N GLY A 85 -15.80 -16.37 7.06
CA GLY A 85 -14.67 -16.61 6.17
C GLY A 85 -14.58 -15.56 5.05
N THR A 86 -13.37 -15.41 4.52
CA THR A 86 -13.08 -14.53 3.39
C THR A 86 -13.39 -15.23 2.06
N THR A 87 -13.95 -14.48 1.12
CA THR A 87 -14.29 -14.95 -0.24
C THR A 87 -13.25 -14.43 -1.22
N PHE A 88 -12.37 -15.32 -1.66
CA PHE A 88 -11.32 -14.97 -2.61
C PHE A 88 -11.82 -14.97 -4.07
N PRO A 89 -11.28 -14.09 -4.94
CA PRO A 89 -10.28 -13.07 -4.61
C PRO A 89 -10.89 -11.86 -3.88
N VAL A 90 -10.13 -11.29 -2.95
CA VAL A 90 -10.45 -10.01 -2.33
C VAL A 90 -9.89 -8.90 -3.22
N THR A 91 -10.74 -7.94 -3.60
CA THR A 91 -10.28 -6.79 -4.38
C THR A 91 -10.25 -5.54 -3.52
N LEU A 92 -9.13 -4.82 -3.51
CA LEU A 92 -9.01 -3.48 -2.92
C LEU A 92 -8.76 -2.47 -4.01
N GLU A 93 -9.72 -1.57 -4.22
CA GLU A 93 -9.73 -0.58 -5.29
C GLU A 93 -9.62 0.82 -4.68
N TYR A 94 -8.68 1.60 -5.19
CA TYR A 94 -8.32 2.94 -4.73
C TYR A 94 -8.54 3.92 -5.86
N PHE A 95 -9.22 5.03 -5.58
CA PHE A 95 -9.56 6.06 -6.56
C PHE A 95 -8.75 7.34 -6.32
N PHE A 96 -8.40 8.02 -7.39
CA PHE A 96 -7.62 9.26 -7.40
C PHE A 96 -8.26 10.26 -8.37
N ASP A 97 -7.90 11.54 -8.23
CA ASP A 97 -8.46 12.63 -9.04
C ASP A 97 -7.79 12.81 -10.41
N GLY A 98 -6.91 11.89 -10.81
CA GLY A 98 -6.14 11.99 -12.05
C GLY A 98 -4.94 12.94 -11.95
N LYS A 99 -4.63 13.53 -10.79
CA LYS A 99 -3.42 14.35 -10.60
C LYS A 99 -2.32 13.61 -9.85
N ALA A 100 -2.63 12.43 -9.32
CA ALA A 100 -1.69 11.58 -8.62
C ALA A 100 -0.54 11.20 -9.54
N THR A 101 0.67 11.46 -9.05
CA THR A 101 1.91 10.89 -9.55
C THR A 101 2.34 9.85 -8.52
N LEU A 102 2.88 8.70 -8.94
CA LEU A 102 3.29 7.64 -8.02
C LEU A 102 4.58 6.99 -8.48
N ASP A 103 5.51 6.80 -7.54
CA ASP A 103 6.78 6.10 -7.78
C ASP A 103 6.77 4.70 -7.18
N TYR A 104 6.02 4.49 -6.11
CA TYR A 104 5.91 3.20 -5.46
C TYR A 104 4.67 3.07 -4.57
N ILE A 105 4.41 1.84 -4.13
CA ILE A 105 3.43 1.54 -3.11
C ILE A 105 4.11 0.83 -1.95
N VAL A 106 3.74 1.18 -0.72
CA VAL A 106 4.12 0.46 0.50
C VAL A 106 2.90 -0.24 1.07
N TYR A 107 3.07 -1.51 1.39
CA TYR A 107 2.13 -2.31 2.15
C TYR A 107 2.68 -2.50 3.56
N HIS A 108 1.92 -2.09 4.56
CA HIS A 108 2.20 -2.35 5.96
C HIS A 108 1.28 -3.44 6.50
N THR A 109 1.86 -4.32 7.30
CA THR A 109 1.15 -5.40 7.99
C THR A 109 1.07 -5.09 9.48
N ARG A 110 0.02 -5.61 10.14
CA ARG A 110 -0.16 -5.53 11.59
C ARG A 110 0.55 -6.63 12.38
N ASN A 111 1.40 -7.44 11.73
CA ASN A 111 1.99 -8.66 12.28
C ASN A 111 0.92 -9.65 12.78
N GLY A 112 0.46 -10.54 11.91
CA GLY A 112 -0.56 -11.53 12.25
C GLY A 112 -1.14 -12.27 11.04
N ASN A 113 -2.26 -12.96 11.24
CA ASN A 113 -2.92 -13.68 10.14
C ASN A 113 -3.51 -12.70 9.13
N GLY A 114 -3.32 -13.01 7.85
CA GLY A 114 -3.97 -12.34 6.72
C GLY A 114 -3.16 -11.30 5.98
N ASN A 115 -1.85 -11.43 6.06
CA ASN A 115 -0.95 -10.68 5.20
C ASN A 115 -1.12 -11.10 3.74
N PHE A 116 -0.87 -10.17 2.81
CA PHE A 116 -0.92 -10.46 1.39
C PHE A 116 0.09 -11.56 1.03
N GLY A 117 -0.37 -12.55 0.28
CA GLY A 117 0.47 -13.53 -0.40
C GLY A 117 0.63 -13.11 -1.86
N GLU A 118 0.17 -13.97 -2.75
CA GLU A 118 0.06 -13.70 -4.19
C GLU A 118 -1.05 -12.69 -4.47
N PHE A 119 -0.80 -11.75 -5.39
CA PHE A 119 -1.82 -10.83 -5.88
C PHE A 119 -1.43 -10.22 -7.23
N ASP A 120 -2.44 -9.75 -7.96
CA ASP A 120 -2.27 -8.94 -9.16
C ASP A 120 -2.52 -7.46 -8.85
N LEU A 121 -1.65 -6.59 -9.35
CA LEU A 121 -1.78 -5.15 -9.28
C LEU A 121 -2.24 -4.61 -10.64
N TYR A 122 -3.37 -3.92 -10.66
CA TYR A 122 -3.90 -3.22 -11.84
C TYR A 122 -3.88 -1.72 -11.62
N ILE A 123 -3.63 -0.97 -12.70
CA ILE A 123 -3.56 0.48 -12.68
C ILE A 123 -4.38 1.04 -13.85
N ALA A 124 -5.05 2.16 -13.60
CA ALA A 124 -5.65 3.02 -14.62
C ALA A 124 -5.14 4.46 -14.44
N THR A 125 -4.92 5.14 -15.56
CA THR A 125 -4.47 6.55 -15.62
C THR A 125 -5.43 7.37 -16.47
N GLU A 126 -5.24 8.69 -16.54
CA GLU A 126 -5.99 9.56 -17.47
C GLU A 126 -5.78 9.16 -18.93
N SER A 127 -4.55 8.76 -19.30
CA SER A 127 -4.21 8.34 -20.66
C SER A 127 -4.62 6.90 -20.96
N GLN A 128 -4.81 6.07 -19.93
CA GLN A 128 -5.24 4.68 -20.03
C GLN A 128 -6.33 4.40 -18.97
N PRO A 129 -7.60 4.74 -19.26
CA PRO A 129 -8.68 4.74 -18.26
C PRO A 129 -9.19 3.35 -17.87
N GLU A 130 -8.84 2.32 -18.66
CA GLU A 130 -9.13 0.93 -18.36
C GLU A 130 -8.08 0.31 -17.45
N TYR A 131 -8.48 -0.67 -16.64
CA TYR A 131 -7.53 -1.41 -15.80
C TYR A 131 -6.54 -2.20 -16.64
N VAL A 132 -5.26 -1.90 -16.47
CA VAL A 132 -4.16 -2.66 -17.06
C VAL A 132 -3.37 -3.34 -15.96
N LEU A 133 -3.09 -4.64 -16.15
CA LEU A 133 -2.23 -5.41 -15.25
C LEU A 133 -0.84 -4.77 -15.25
N TYR A 134 -0.44 -4.23 -14.11
CA TYR A 134 0.89 -3.68 -13.91
C TYR A 134 1.89 -4.80 -13.61
N GLY A 135 1.50 -5.76 -12.76
CA GLY A 135 2.31 -6.92 -12.45
C GLY A 135 1.66 -7.83 -11.42
N SER A 136 2.18 -9.06 -11.34
CA SER A 136 1.84 -10.05 -10.34
C SER A 136 2.95 -10.13 -9.29
N TYR A 137 2.57 -10.16 -8.03
CA TYR A 137 3.47 -10.07 -6.88
C TYR A 137 3.17 -11.16 -5.87
N ASP A 138 4.13 -11.44 -5.00
CA ASP A 138 3.92 -12.32 -3.83
C ASP A 138 4.67 -11.74 -2.62
N PHE A 139 3.91 -11.22 -1.65
CA PHE A 139 4.45 -10.71 -0.39
C PHE A 139 4.66 -11.81 0.67
N LYS A 140 4.56 -13.08 0.28
CA LYS A 140 4.92 -14.27 1.08
C LYS A 140 4.12 -14.41 2.37
N MET A 141 2.99 -13.73 2.49
CA MET A 141 2.18 -13.65 3.70
C MET A 141 3.00 -13.23 4.94
N GLN A 142 4.09 -12.48 4.72
CA GLN A 142 5.05 -12.15 5.76
C GLN A 142 4.51 -11.08 6.70
N SER A 143 4.94 -11.11 7.95
CA SER A 143 4.64 -10.07 8.96
C SER A 143 5.60 -8.88 8.91
N ALA A 144 6.10 -8.55 7.72
CA ALA A 144 6.96 -7.40 7.46
C ALA A 144 6.41 -6.54 6.31
N SER A 145 6.62 -5.23 6.37
CA SER A 145 6.21 -4.31 5.31
C SER A 145 6.84 -4.68 3.97
N SER A 146 6.13 -4.43 2.88
CA SER A 146 6.58 -4.71 1.51
C SER A 146 6.44 -3.46 0.65
N ARG A 147 7.33 -3.28 -0.35
CA ARG A 147 7.31 -2.14 -1.26
C ARG A 147 7.32 -2.61 -2.71
N ILE A 148 6.49 -1.98 -3.54
CA ILE A 148 6.50 -2.15 -4.99
C ILE A 148 7.04 -0.86 -5.59
N ASN A 149 8.24 -0.92 -6.15
CA ASN A 149 8.78 0.19 -6.95
C ASN A 149 8.24 0.09 -8.37
N PHE A 150 7.71 1.19 -8.88
CA PHE A 150 7.35 1.29 -10.28
C PHE A 150 8.61 1.49 -11.13
N LYS A 151 8.65 0.82 -12.30
CA LYS A 151 9.77 0.95 -13.26
C LYS A 151 9.95 2.38 -13.74
N GLU A 152 8.85 3.10 -13.88
CA GLU A 152 8.78 4.50 -14.25
C GLU A 152 7.71 5.16 -13.38
N THR A 153 7.90 6.45 -13.08
CA THR A 153 6.93 7.27 -12.38
C THR A 153 5.59 7.26 -13.11
N LEU A 154 4.55 6.74 -12.46
CA LEU A 154 3.20 6.72 -13.01
C LEU A 154 2.58 8.11 -12.87
N LYS A 155 2.06 8.66 -13.95
CA LYS A 155 1.45 9.98 -13.99
C LYS A 155 -0.03 9.89 -14.28
N GLY A 156 -0.78 10.83 -13.70
CA GLY A 156 -2.21 10.95 -13.90
C GLY A 156 -2.97 9.69 -13.46
N VAL A 157 -2.56 9.08 -12.35
CA VAL A 157 -3.19 7.86 -11.84
C VAL A 157 -4.61 8.18 -11.41
N THR A 158 -5.56 7.37 -11.86
CA THR A 158 -6.98 7.50 -11.53
C THR A 158 -7.47 6.34 -10.67
N LYS A 159 -6.93 5.13 -10.89
CA LYS A 159 -7.30 3.95 -10.11
C LYS A 159 -6.12 3.02 -9.88
N VAL A 160 -6.06 2.42 -8.70
CA VAL A 160 -5.18 1.28 -8.41
C VAL A 160 -6.00 0.18 -7.77
N LYS A 161 -5.81 -1.06 -8.23
CA LYS A 161 -6.57 -2.22 -7.76
C LYS A 161 -5.66 -3.38 -7.45
N PHE A 162 -5.77 -3.89 -6.24
CA PHE A 162 -5.18 -5.14 -5.80
C PHE A 162 -6.23 -6.25 -5.95
N VAL A 163 -5.82 -7.39 -6.49
CA VAL A 163 -6.63 -8.62 -6.56
C VAL A 163 -5.85 -9.71 -5.84
N VAL A 164 -6.25 -10.01 -4.60
CA VAL A 164 -5.54 -10.88 -3.63
C VAL A 164 -6.29 -12.18 -3.40
#